data_AF-A0A0F9JJM0-F1
#
_entry.id   AF-A0A0F9JJM0-F1
#
_cell.length_a   1.000
_cell.length_b   1.000
_cell.length_c   1.000
_cell.angle_alpha   90.00
_cell.angle_beta   90.00
_cell.angle_gamma   90.00
#
_symmetry.space_group_name_H-M   'P 1'
#
loop_
_entity.id
_entity.type
_entity.pdbx_description
1 polymer ?
#
loop_
_entity_poly.entity_id
_entity_poly.type
_entity_poly.pdbx_seq_one_letter_code
_entity_poly.pdbx_strand_id
1 'polypeptide(L)'
;MPRGALLKRWNDWSAGIGHLIDDGRTPGMYYSSGLLGLRGELRPAPFLNAATGTGSAIVGYTVGSSANFALGAVAIQPTDSTGVGTISKSNDAVTNNTTLTFLHVVVAGSDNAIYVGVSNTGGTAPSGVTYDGDALTKVGEKAVGSTVIASIWRKVLGTASGSANVVVTIAAPQDIVAGAVSTFNIDQSTPEGTFVSDSGTATTRAAAVVVNDPFVVASGSGLIFVVIAADNVTVTVPTGTTPMWNAVQNSAVRGAGSALFVTTKFTNVNYHFHYFLEDVATADSTQPYLYAVRGNSDGDLGVYATKVDLSNGSFGTIETGSHTITAPLTIKHHPGQPARYQGLWYFPSGNDQTHRELTTIGSGDVSTDTLTAAAASFAPGADHLANLNHQLVSAVKDGTNAGGVRILAVDGAPRTAVNWGSPFQAGDKSVRPAGLRSLSNLTFVMNTEGFYSFNSKGRSGLVFEDFREWQNSLTNIPVSAYSGGLLIPHPSGLLFYVPGEEPIDVG
;
A
#
# COMPACT_ATOMS: atom_id res chain seq x y z
N MET A 1 25.45 23.57 31.16
CA MET A 1 24.76 22.28 30.92
C MET A 1 24.83 21.45 32.19
N PRO A 2 23.72 20.99 32.77
CA PRO A 2 23.75 19.89 33.73
C PRO A 2 24.17 18.60 32.97
N ARG A 3 24.98 17.75 33.61
CA ARG A 3 25.35 16.43 33.07
C ARG A 3 24.08 15.61 32.81
N GLY A 4 23.99 15.00 31.63
CA GLY A 4 22.84 14.20 31.19
C GLY A 4 22.45 13.16 32.23
N ALA A 5 21.28 13.37 32.86
CA ALA A 5 20.68 12.38 33.72
C ALA A 5 20.15 11.25 32.83
N LEU A 6 20.48 10.01 33.17
CA LEU A 6 19.96 8.83 32.49
C LEU A 6 18.44 8.77 32.76
N LEU A 7 17.62 9.06 31.74
CA LEU A 7 16.16 9.20 31.85
C LEU A 7 15.48 7.94 32.44
N LYS A 8 15.86 6.75 31.97
CA LYS A 8 15.56 5.43 32.56
C LYS A 8 16.33 4.37 31.75
N ARG A 9 16.79 3.29 32.39
CA ARG A 9 17.37 2.14 31.68
C ARG A 9 16.58 0.89 32.06
N TRP A 10 15.95 0.27 31.06
CA TRP A 10 15.20 -0.97 31.22
C TRP A 10 16.15 -2.16 31.15
N ASN A 11 16.51 -2.70 32.31
CA ASN A 11 17.41 -3.85 32.43
C ASN A 11 16.65 -5.18 32.51
N ASP A 12 15.32 -5.13 32.70
CA ASP A 12 14.44 -6.28 32.82
C ASP A 12 13.25 -6.12 31.88
N TRP A 13 13.07 -7.10 31.01
CA TRP A 13 12.08 -7.14 29.93
C TRP A 13 11.07 -8.28 30.12
N SER A 14 11.04 -8.92 31.29
CA SER A 14 10.27 -10.15 31.51
C SER A 14 8.76 -10.00 31.31
N ALA A 15 8.21 -8.79 31.41
CA ALA A 15 6.79 -8.54 31.16
C ALA A 15 6.48 -8.02 29.73
N GLY A 16 7.52 -7.84 28.89
CA GLY A 16 7.37 -7.43 27.50
C GLY A 16 7.28 -5.91 27.29
N ILE A 17 6.59 -5.53 26.21
CA ILE A 17 6.37 -4.14 25.78
C ILE A 17 4.86 -3.86 25.79
N GLY A 18 4.43 -2.69 26.26
CA GLY A 18 3.04 -2.21 26.06
C GLY A 18 2.20 -2.04 27.33
N HIS A 19 2.82 -1.86 28.50
CA HIS A 19 2.08 -1.59 29.73
C HIS A 19 1.49 -0.17 29.73
N LEU A 20 0.29 -0.03 30.28
CA LEU A 20 -0.54 1.17 30.17
C LEU A 20 -0.09 2.33 31.07
N ILE A 21 0.62 2.02 32.15
CA ILE A 21 1.08 2.99 33.16
C ILE A 21 2.47 2.56 33.59
N ASP A 22 3.41 3.50 33.69
CA ASP A 22 4.65 3.30 34.42
C ASP A 22 4.34 3.37 35.93
N ASP A 23 4.09 2.21 36.53
CA ASP A 23 3.84 2.08 37.97
C ASP A 23 5.14 1.99 38.79
N GLY A 24 6.30 2.11 38.13
CA GLY A 24 7.62 1.99 38.73
C GLY A 24 7.97 0.59 39.24
N ARG A 25 7.14 -0.43 38.95
CA ARG A 25 7.27 -1.78 39.51
C ARG A 25 7.21 -2.88 38.46
N THR A 26 6.45 -2.69 37.40
CA THR A 26 6.32 -3.64 36.30
C THR A 26 7.57 -3.56 35.42
N PRO A 27 8.38 -4.64 35.31
CA PRO A 27 9.52 -4.68 34.39
C PRO A 27 9.02 -4.62 32.94
N GLY A 28 9.80 -4.06 32.00
CA GLY A 28 9.36 -3.84 30.61
C GLY A 28 9.10 -2.38 30.23
N MET A 29 8.84 -2.13 28.94
CA MET A 29 8.67 -0.78 28.40
C MET A 29 7.18 -0.36 28.44
N TYR A 30 6.89 0.79 29.04
CA TYR A 30 5.56 1.39 28.98
C TYR A 30 5.28 1.87 27.55
N TYR A 31 4.01 1.83 27.15
CA TYR A 31 3.63 2.26 25.81
C TYR A 31 3.75 3.79 25.68
N SER A 32 4.80 4.30 25.03
CA SER A 32 4.85 5.71 24.57
C SER A 32 4.26 5.80 23.16
N SER A 33 2.94 5.91 23.07
CA SER A 33 2.31 6.36 21.82
C SER A 33 1.87 7.80 21.97
N GLY A 34 2.58 8.70 21.29
CA GLY A 34 2.14 10.05 20.99
C GLY A 34 0.96 10.13 20.02
N LEU A 35 -0.10 9.35 20.26
CA LEU A 35 -1.42 9.51 19.65
C LEU A 35 -2.43 9.41 20.80
N LEU A 36 -2.77 10.59 21.30
CA LEU A 36 -3.53 10.89 22.50
C LEU A 36 -4.91 10.22 22.52
N GLY A 37 -5.29 9.73 23.68
CA GLY A 37 -6.67 9.51 24.10
C GLY A 37 -6.75 9.52 25.62
N LEU A 38 -7.77 10.16 26.19
CA LEU A 38 -8.05 10.13 27.62
C LEU A 38 -8.48 8.72 28.07
N ARG A 39 -8.67 8.53 29.38
CA ARG A 39 -9.18 7.30 29.99
C ARG A 39 -10.62 7.03 29.49
N GLY A 40 -10.74 6.27 28.39
CA GLY A 40 -12.02 5.93 27.76
C GLY A 40 -12.06 6.10 26.23
N GLU A 41 -11.00 6.60 25.58
CA GLU A 41 -11.01 6.90 24.14
C GLU A 41 -10.21 5.88 23.30
N LEU A 42 -10.66 5.74 22.05
CA LEU A 42 -10.23 4.74 21.06
C LEU A 42 -8.75 4.89 20.68
N ARG A 43 -8.01 3.79 20.84
CA ARG A 43 -6.57 3.68 20.61
C ARG A 43 -6.29 3.24 19.16
N PRO A 44 -5.48 3.96 18.37
CA PRO A 44 -5.10 3.53 17.01
C PRO A 44 -4.15 2.32 16.96
N ALA A 45 -3.66 1.81 18.09
CA ALA A 45 -2.70 0.69 18.09
C ALA A 45 -3.36 -0.71 18.22
N PRO A 46 -4.47 -0.91 18.97
CA PRO A 46 -5.18 -2.19 18.98
C PRO A 46 -6.27 -2.33 17.91
N PHE A 47 -6.67 -1.26 17.20
CA PHE A 47 -7.82 -1.34 16.27
C PHE A 47 -7.60 -2.37 15.15
N LEU A 48 -6.35 -2.55 14.69
CA LEU A 48 -6.02 -3.46 13.59
C LEU A 48 -6.20 -4.94 13.94
N ASN A 49 -6.02 -5.30 15.22
CA ASN A 49 -6.22 -6.67 15.69
C ASN A 49 -7.69 -6.96 16.03
N ALA A 50 -8.50 -5.92 16.27
CA ALA A 50 -9.87 -6.05 16.74
C ALA A 50 -10.94 -5.74 15.68
N ALA A 51 -10.60 -4.99 14.63
CA ALA A 51 -11.54 -4.65 13.56
C ALA A 51 -12.05 -5.91 12.84
N THR A 52 -13.36 -6.01 12.65
CA THR A 52 -14.01 -7.13 11.94
C THR A 52 -14.05 -6.88 10.43
N GLY A 53 -14.58 -7.82 9.63
CA GLY A 53 -14.72 -7.65 8.18
C GLY A 53 -13.56 -8.19 7.34
N THR A 54 -13.68 -7.95 6.03
CA THR A 54 -12.80 -8.46 4.97
C THR A 54 -11.51 -7.66 4.97
N GLY A 55 -10.39 -8.28 5.38
CA GLY A 55 -9.10 -7.59 5.26
C GLY A 55 -8.70 -7.39 3.81
N SER A 56 -7.63 -6.62 3.64
CA SER A 56 -7.19 -6.20 2.33
C SER A 56 -5.68 -6.30 2.23
N ALA A 57 -5.20 -7.23 1.41
CA ALA A 57 -3.80 -7.36 1.07
C ALA A 57 -3.54 -6.65 -0.25
N ILE A 58 -2.37 -6.02 -0.38
CA ILE A 58 -1.93 -5.45 -1.65
C ILE A 58 -0.71 -6.24 -2.09
N VAL A 59 -0.75 -6.76 -3.30
CA VAL A 59 0.31 -7.60 -3.86
C VAL A 59 0.63 -7.17 -5.28
N GLY A 60 1.87 -7.38 -5.72
CA GLY A 60 2.33 -6.88 -7.01
C GLY A 60 3.82 -7.07 -7.22
N TYR A 61 4.35 -6.36 -8.21
CA TYR A 61 5.78 -6.32 -8.53
C TYR A 61 6.24 -4.93 -8.93
N THR A 62 7.49 -4.61 -8.64
CA THR A 62 8.15 -3.44 -9.25
C THR A 62 8.70 -3.85 -10.61
N VAL A 63 8.35 -3.10 -11.65
CA VAL A 63 8.78 -3.34 -13.04
C VAL A 63 9.79 -2.26 -13.42
N GLY A 64 11.01 -2.66 -13.81
CA GLY A 64 12.17 -1.77 -13.88
C GLY A 64 12.20 -0.75 -15.02
N SER A 65 11.17 -0.68 -15.87
CA SER A 65 11.11 0.23 -17.02
C SER A 65 9.67 0.39 -17.54
N SER A 66 9.49 1.22 -18.58
CA SER A 66 8.23 1.31 -19.33
C SER A 66 7.97 0.01 -20.09
N ALA A 67 7.31 -0.95 -19.44
CA ALA A 67 6.93 -2.24 -20.02
C ALA A 67 5.45 -2.50 -19.82
N ASN A 68 4.86 -3.20 -20.77
CA ASN A 68 3.55 -3.77 -20.61
C ASN A 68 3.61 -4.90 -19.59
N PHE A 69 2.59 -4.97 -18.74
CA PHE A 69 2.42 -6.04 -17.79
C PHE A 69 0.98 -6.51 -17.74
N ALA A 70 0.82 -7.77 -17.37
CA ALA A 70 -0.42 -8.33 -16.89
C ALA A 70 -0.15 -9.12 -15.60
N LEU A 71 -0.99 -8.90 -14.60
CA LEU A 71 -0.87 -9.43 -13.25
C LEU A 71 -2.16 -10.16 -12.89
N GLY A 72 -2.05 -11.33 -12.30
CA GLY A 72 -3.16 -12.04 -11.67
C GLY A 72 -2.77 -12.45 -10.25
N ALA A 73 -3.71 -12.38 -9.33
CA ALA A 73 -3.55 -12.87 -7.96
C ALA A 73 -4.78 -13.64 -7.52
N VAL A 74 -4.56 -14.64 -6.66
CA VAL A 74 -5.62 -15.41 -6.03
C VAL A 74 -5.25 -15.75 -4.60
N ALA A 75 -6.24 -15.66 -3.72
CA ALA A 75 -6.18 -16.15 -2.35
C ALA A 75 -6.37 -17.68 -2.37
N ILE A 76 -5.42 -18.43 -1.84
CA ILE A 76 -5.45 -19.88 -1.67
C ILE A 76 -5.95 -20.17 -0.24
N GLN A 77 -7.01 -20.97 -0.17
CA GLN A 77 -7.73 -21.23 1.07
C GLN A 77 -7.19 -22.48 1.75
N PRO A 78 -6.75 -22.38 3.02
CA PRO A 78 -6.36 -23.56 3.77
C PRO A 78 -7.59 -24.39 4.16
N THR A 79 -7.43 -25.69 4.34
CA THR A 79 -8.50 -26.58 4.83
C THR A 79 -8.95 -26.19 6.25
N ASP A 80 -8.01 -25.68 7.05
CA ASP A 80 -8.23 -25.32 8.45
C ASP A 80 -7.33 -24.15 8.91
N SER A 81 -7.35 -23.86 10.21
CA SER A 81 -6.56 -22.79 10.82
C SER A 81 -5.07 -23.10 10.99
N THR A 82 -4.59 -24.27 10.56
CA THR A 82 -3.15 -24.57 10.60
C THR A 82 -2.39 -23.92 9.44
N GLY A 83 -3.10 -23.50 8.40
CA GLY A 83 -2.57 -22.70 7.31
C GLY A 83 -2.00 -23.48 6.14
N VAL A 84 -1.64 -22.72 5.11
CA VAL A 84 -1.06 -23.28 3.88
C VAL A 84 0.35 -23.80 4.16
N GLY A 85 0.59 -25.06 3.77
CA GLY A 85 1.82 -25.79 4.05
C GLY A 85 3.05 -25.41 3.21
N THR A 86 4.11 -26.21 3.34
CA THR A 86 5.38 -26.05 2.60
C THR A 86 5.15 -26.00 1.10
N ILE A 87 5.81 -25.04 0.47
CA ILE A 87 5.71 -24.80 -0.96
C ILE A 87 6.88 -25.46 -1.70
N SER A 88 6.57 -26.32 -2.68
CA SER A 88 7.52 -26.74 -3.72
C SER A 88 7.36 -25.87 -4.96
N LYS A 89 8.45 -25.63 -5.70
CA LYS A 89 8.47 -24.72 -6.84
C LYS A 89 9.37 -25.21 -7.96
N SER A 90 8.90 -25.07 -9.20
CA SER A 90 9.71 -25.23 -10.42
C SER A 90 9.27 -24.23 -11.47
N ASN A 91 10.12 -23.98 -12.47
CA ASN A 91 9.80 -23.13 -13.60
C ASN A 91 10.63 -23.54 -14.81
N ASP A 92 10.16 -23.12 -15.98
CA ASP A 92 10.88 -23.23 -17.24
C ASP A 92 10.34 -22.23 -18.26
N ALA A 93 11.01 -22.12 -19.41
CA ALA A 93 10.64 -21.21 -20.48
C ALA A 93 11.04 -21.74 -21.87
N VAL A 94 10.32 -21.30 -22.90
CA VAL A 94 10.58 -21.63 -24.31
C VAL A 94 10.17 -20.49 -25.23
N THR A 95 10.95 -20.25 -26.30
CA THR A 95 10.59 -19.32 -27.39
C THR A 95 9.84 -20.00 -28.50
N ASN A 96 8.92 -19.26 -29.14
CA ASN A 96 8.33 -19.57 -30.43
C ASN A 96 7.90 -21.05 -30.58
N ASN A 97 7.17 -21.55 -29.59
CA ASN A 97 6.74 -22.94 -29.52
C ASN A 97 5.28 -23.02 -29.12
N THR A 98 4.62 -24.13 -29.45
CA THR A 98 3.23 -24.41 -29.04
C THR A 98 3.16 -25.15 -27.71
N THR A 99 4.29 -25.66 -27.21
CA THR A 99 4.34 -26.47 -25.99
C THR A 99 5.54 -26.12 -25.11
N LEU A 100 5.32 -26.14 -23.79
CA LEU A 100 6.36 -26.07 -22.77
C LEU A 100 6.15 -27.25 -21.81
N THR A 101 7.19 -28.06 -21.57
CA THR A 101 7.13 -29.21 -20.66
C THR A 101 8.28 -29.15 -19.67
N PHE A 102 7.98 -29.27 -18.38
CA PHE A 102 8.99 -29.29 -17.33
C PHE A 102 8.55 -30.15 -16.15
N LEU A 103 9.52 -30.65 -15.38
CA LEU A 103 9.25 -31.50 -14.22
C LEU A 103 8.84 -30.65 -13.01
N HIS A 104 7.84 -31.13 -12.25
CA HIS A 104 7.47 -30.58 -10.95
C HIS A 104 7.31 -31.68 -9.90
N VAL A 105 7.81 -31.41 -8.69
CA VAL A 105 7.73 -32.34 -7.56
C VAL A 105 6.71 -31.81 -6.54
N VAL A 106 5.63 -32.55 -6.33
CA VAL A 106 4.68 -32.32 -5.24
C VAL A 106 5.21 -33.02 -4.00
N VAL A 107 5.44 -32.25 -2.94
CA VAL A 107 5.91 -32.77 -1.65
C VAL A 107 4.81 -33.58 -0.97
N ALA A 108 5.20 -34.53 -0.13
CA ALA A 108 4.25 -35.32 0.64
C ALA A 108 3.46 -34.42 1.60
N GLY A 109 2.13 -34.58 1.60
CA GLY A 109 1.19 -33.77 2.37
C GLY A 109 -0.24 -34.28 2.18
N SER A 110 -1.14 -33.90 3.08
CA SER A 110 -2.59 -34.07 2.89
C SER A 110 -3.17 -32.84 2.23
N ASP A 111 -4.23 -33.03 1.44
CA ASP A 111 -4.94 -31.93 0.77
C ASP A 111 -4.02 -31.06 -0.09
N ASN A 112 -3.22 -31.72 -0.92
CA ASN A 112 -2.31 -31.11 -1.87
C ASN A 112 -3.08 -30.39 -2.98
N ALA A 113 -2.50 -29.29 -3.44
CA ALA A 113 -2.88 -28.63 -4.68
C ALA A 113 -1.63 -28.15 -5.42
N ILE A 114 -1.70 -28.13 -6.74
CA ILE A 114 -0.72 -27.51 -7.62
C ILE A 114 -1.35 -26.32 -8.34
N TYR A 115 -0.63 -25.20 -8.32
CA TYR A 115 -0.93 -23.99 -9.05
C TYR A 115 0.16 -23.76 -10.10
N VAL A 116 -0.24 -23.52 -11.33
CA VAL A 116 0.67 -23.21 -12.44
C VAL A 116 0.36 -21.80 -12.93
N GLY A 117 1.33 -20.91 -12.78
CA GLY A 117 1.32 -19.61 -13.43
C GLY A 117 1.93 -19.71 -14.81
N VAL A 118 1.24 -19.19 -15.82
CA VAL A 118 1.74 -19.12 -17.20
C VAL A 118 1.74 -17.69 -17.68
N SER A 119 2.88 -17.27 -18.18
CA SER A 119 3.12 -15.97 -18.82
C SER A 119 3.50 -16.22 -20.27
N ASN A 120 2.73 -15.72 -21.24
CA ASN A 120 3.04 -15.90 -22.66
C ASN A 120 2.82 -14.62 -23.48
N THR A 121 3.45 -14.55 -24.65
CA THR A 121 3.18 -13.49 -25.63
C THR A 121 1.87 -13.74 -26.38
N GLY A 122 1.33 -12.74 -27.07
CA GLY A 122 0.19 -12.93 -27.99
C GLY A 122 -1.21 -12.78 -27.36
N GLY A 123 -1.31 -12.34 -26.11
CA GLY A 123 -2.55 -11.87 -25.48
C GLY A 123 -3.65 -12.93 -25.29
N THR A 124 -3.41 -14.19 -25.62
CA THR A 124 -4.36 -15.30 -25.46
C THR A 124 -3.78 -16.35 -24.53
N ALA A 125 -4.57 -16.81 -23.57
CA ALA A 125 -4.11 -17.81 -22.62
C ALA A 125 -3.86 -19.17 -23.29
N PRO A 126 -3.09 -20.06 -22.63
CA PRO A 126 -2.96 -21.44 -23.06
C PRO A 126 -4.33 -22.12 -23.28
N SER A 127 -4.39 -22.98 -24.29
CA SER A 127 -5.57 -23.80 -24.55
C SER A 127 -5.69 -24.96 -23.56
N GLY A 128 -4.58 -25.34 -22.91
CA GLY A 128 -4.59 -26.30 -21.82
C GLY A 128 -3.28 -26.29 -21.04
N VAL A 129 -3.41 -26.63 -19.76
CA VAL A 129 -2.28 -26.93 -18.87
C VAL A 129 -2.57 -28.27 -18.21
N THR A 130 -1.59 -29.18 -18.18
CA THR A 130 -1.74 -30.49 -17.55
C THR A 130 -0.63 -30.74 -16.52
N TYR A 131 -0.92 -31.63 -15.55
CA TYR A 131 0.05 -32.21 -14.63
C TYR A 131 -0.17 -33.72 -14.62
N ASP A 132 0.87 -34.49 -14.92
CA ASP A 132 0.78 -35.95 -15.10
C ASP A 132 -0.23 -36.38 -16.16
N GLY A 133 -0.40 -35.55 -17.20
CA GLY A 133 -1.41 -35.76 -18.26
C GLY A 133 -2.82 -35.31 -17.91
N ASP A 134 -3.14 -35.08 -16.63
CA ASP A 134 -4.44 -34.58 -16.21
C ASP A 134 -4.59 -33.07 -16.41
N ALA A 135 -5.72 -32.64 -16.95
CA ALA A 135 -6.02 -31.22 -17.14
C ALA A 135 -6.16 -30.46 -15.81
N LEU A 136 -5.56 -29.27 -15.77
CA LEU A 136 -5.79 -28.28 -14.72
C LEU A 136 -7.02 -27.41 -15.07
N THR A 137 -7.68 -26.90 -14.03
CA THR A 137 -8.74 -25.91 -14.14
C THR A 137 -8.13 -24.51 -14.19
N LYS A 138 -8.58 -23.66 -15.12
CA LYS A 138 -8.17 -22.26 -15.17
C LYS A 138 -8.83 -21.47 -14.03
N VAL A 139 -8.01 -20.84 -13.19
CA VAL A 139 -8.47 -19.96 -12.10
C VAL A 139 -8.80 -18.57 -12.63
N GLY A 140 -7.94 -18.05 -13.51
CA GLY A 140 -8.14 -16.73 -14.10
C GLY A 140 -7.01 -16.34 -15.04
N GLU A 141 -7.23 -15.27 -15.79
CA GLU A 141 -6.26 -14.72 -16.74
C GLU A 141 -6.41 -13.21 -16.87
N LYS A 142 -5.33 -12.56 -17.30
CA LYS A 142 -5.34 -11.15 -17.65
C LYS A 142 -4.34 -10.88 -18.75
N ALA A 143 -4.78 -10.16 -19.78
CA ALA A 143 -3.96 -9.70 -20.89
C ALA A 143 -3.77 -8.18 -20.87
N VAL A 144 -2.71 -7.72 -21.55
CA VAL A 144 -2.53 -6.33 -21.98
C VAL A 144 -2.48 -6.31 -23.51
N GLY A 145 -3.62 -5.99 -24.12
CA GLY A 145 -3.79 -6.08 -25.58
C GLY A 145 -3.37 -7.46 -26.10
N SER A 146 -2.60 -7.48 -27.19
CA SER A 146 -2.01 -8.67 -27.80
C SER A 146 -0.56 -8.92 -27.38
N THR A 147 -0.04 -8.20 -26.39
CA THR A 147 1.39 -8.20 -26.05
C THR A 147 1.75 -9.36 -25.13
N VAL A 148 1.31 -9.31 -23.87
CA VAL A 148 1.54 -10.35 -22.87
C VAL A 148 0.26 -10.71 -22.13
N ILE A 149 0.20 -11.93 -21.62
CA ILE A 149 -0.89 -12.43 -20.77
C ILE A 149 -0.31 -13.23 -19.61
N ALA A 150 -0.92 -13.08 -18.43
CA ALA A 150 -0.70 -13.93 -17.27
C ALA A 150 -1.95 -14.76 -17.00
N SER A 151 -1.78 -16.05 -16.72
CA SER A 151 -2.88 -16.93 -16.31
C SER A 151 -2.47 -17.84 -15.16
N ILE A 152 -3.45 -18.21 -14.32
CA ILE A 152 -3.27 -19.12 -13.19
C ILE A 152 -4.16 -20.35 -13.41
N TRP A 153 -3.59 -21.53 -13.23
CA TRP A 153 -4.24 -22.82 -13.39
C TRP A 153 -4.05 -23.64 -12.13
N ARG A 154 -5.02 -24.47 -11.77
CA ARG A 154 -5.06 -25.22 -10.51
C ARG A 154 -5.51 -26.65 -10.73
N LYS A 155 -4.95 -27.57 -9.95
CA LYS A 155 -5.48 -28.92 -9.73
C LYS A 155 -5.33 -29.29 -8.26
N VAL A 156 -6.41 -29.78 -7.67
CA VAL A 156 -6.34 -30.47 -6.37
C VAL A 156 -5.92 -31.91 -6.56
N LEU A 157 -5.14 -32.38 -5.61
CA LEU A 157 -4.42 -33.64 -5.67
C LEU A 157 -4.74 -34.56 -4.49
N GLY A 158 -5.49 -34.09 -3.47
CA GLY A 158 -5.73 -34.87 -2.26
C GLY A 158 -4.40 -35.27 -1.61
N THR A 159 -4.12 -36.57 -1.52
CA THR A 159 -2.86 -37.08 -0.95
C THR A 159 -1.79 -37.39 -1.99
N ALA A 160 -2.03 -37.12 -3.28
CA ALA A 160 -1.07 -37.44 -4.33
C ALA A 160 0.20 -36.58 -4.19
N SER A 161 1.37 -37.21 -4.32
CA SER A 161 2.69 -36.59 -4.24
C SER A 161 3.66 -37.31 -5.18
N GLY A 162 4.81 -36.70 -5.47
CA GLY A 162 5.81 -37.25 -6.39
C GLY A 162 6.19 -36.30 -7.52
N SER A 163 6.94 -36.83 -8.49
CA SER A 163 7.43 -36.06 -9.63
C SER A 163 6.62 -36.38 -10.87
N ALA A 164 6.08 -35.36 -11.54
CA ALA A 164 5.43 -35.50 -12.83
C ALA A 164 5.61 -34.24 -13.68
N ASN A 165 5.32 -34.36 -14.98
CA ASN A 165 5.47 -33.25 -15.91
C ASN A 165 4.29 -32.29 -15.84
N VAL A 166 4.61 -31.00 -15.83
CA VAL A 166 3.68 -29.94 -16.21
C VAL A 166 3.83 -29.71 -17.71
N VAL A 167 2.71 -29.68 -18.44
CA VAL A 167 2.69 -29.40 -19.88
C VAL A 167 1.75 -28.23 -20.14
N VAL A 168 2.27 -27.17 -20.73
CA VAL A 168 1.51 -26.01 -21.20
C VAL A 168 1.36 -26.11 -22.72
N THR A 169 0.15 -25.96 -23.22
CA THR A 169 -0.16 -26.01 -24.66
C THR A 169 -0.87 -24.74 -25.11
N ILE A 170 -0.42 -24.17 -26.22
CA ILE A 170 -0.99 -22.95 -26.82
C ILE A 170 -1.32 -23.19 -28.30
N ALA A 171 -2.24 -22.40 -28.86
CA ALA A 171 -2.80 -22.65 -30.20
C ALA A 171 -1.86 -22.32 -31.37
N ALA A 172 -0.93 -21.37 -31.18
CA ALA A 172 0.03 -20.94 -32.18
C ALA A 172 1.38 -20.68 -31.52
N PRO A 173 2.52 -20.79 -32.23
CA PRO A 173 3.83 -20.55 -31.63
C PRO A 173 3.93 -19.17 -30.95
N GLN A 174 4.29 -19.18 -29.66
CA GLN A 174 4.52 -17.98 -28.84
C GLN A 174 5.69 -18.25 -27.90
N ASP A 175 6.12 -17.20 -27.22
CA ASP A 175 7.08 -17.33 -26.13
C ASP A 175 6.32 -17.62 -24.83
N ILE A 176 6.76 -18.63 -24.09
CA ILE A 176 6.07 -19.13 -22.90
C ILE A 176 7.08 -19.17 -21.75
N VAL A 177 6.69 -18.61 -20.61
CA VAL A 177 7.34 -18.81 -19.32
C VAL A 177 6.29 -19.36 -18.38
N ALA A 178 6.59 -20.44 -17.67
CA ALA A 178 5.67 -21.00 -16.69
C ALA A 178 6.41 -21.38 -15.41
N GLY A 179 5.68 -21.31 -14.30
CA GLY A 179 6.15 -21.83 -13.03
C GLY A 179 5.05 -22.52 -12.27
N ALA A 180 5.39 -23.66 -11.68
CA ALA A 180 4.50 -24.47 -10.87
C ALA A 180 4.86 -24.33 -9.40
N VAL A 181 3.83 -24.24 -8.58
CA VAL A 181 3.86 -24.10 -7.14
C VAL A 181 2.92 -25.14 -6.57
N SER A 182 3.39 -26.04 -5.72
CA SER A 182 2.52 -26.97 -5.00
C SER A 182 2.63 -26.77 -3.50
N THR A 183 1.50 -26.98 -2.83
CA THR A 183 1.33 -26.79 -1.39
C THR A 183 0.32 -27.81 -0.86
N PHE A 184 0.29 -27.98 0.46
CA PHE A 184 -0.62 -28.87 1.18
C PHE A 184 -1.52 -28.09 2.14
N ASN A 185 -2.47 -28.80 2.75
CA ASN A 185 -3.54 -28.25 3.60
C ASN A 185 -4.44 -27.25 2.86
N ILE A 186 -4.81 -27.55 1.62
CA ILE A 186 -5.68 -26.71 0.80
C ILE A 186 -7.11 -27.23 0.82
N ASP A 187 -8.10 -26.35 0.97
CA ASP A 187 -9.50 -26.74 0.86
C ASP A 187 -9.77 -27.40 -0.51
N GLN A 188 -10.12 -28.68 -0.50
CA GLN A 188 -10.27 -29.45 -1.72
C GLN A 188 -11.56 -29.11 -2.48
N SER A 189 -12.51 -28.46 -1.82
CA SER A 189 -13.82 -28.06 -2.35
C SER A 189 -13.87 -26.60 -2.75
N THR A 190 -13.31 -25.72 -1.93
CA THR A 190 -13.20 -24.26 -2.14
C THR A 190 -11.74 -23.79 -2.02
N PRO A 191 -10.85 -24.28 -2.91
CA PRO A 191 -9.40 -24.06 -2.87
C PRO A 191 -8.95 -22.60 -3.00
N GLU A 192 -9.76 -21.76 -3.62
CA GLU A 192 -9.40 -20.39 -3.95
C GLU A 192 -10.56 -19.43 -3.72
N GLY A 193 -10.19 -18.20 -3.40
CA GLY A 193 -11.08 -17.04 -3.44
C GLY A 193 -11.19 -16.43 -4.83
N THR A 194 -11.68 -15.19 -4.87
CA THR A 194 -11.86 -14.43 -6.11
C THR A 194 -10.51 -14.13 -6.77
N PHE A 195 -10.38 -14.49 -8.06
CA PHE A 195 -9.27 -14.04 -8.88
C PHE A 195 -9.35 -12.52 -9.09
N VAL A 196 -8.28 -11.81 -8.75
CA VAL A 196 -8.14 -10.38 -9.02
C VAL A 196 -6.98 -10.15 -9.97
N SER A 197 -7.08 -9.12 -10.81
CA SER A 197 -6.07 -8.89 -11.83
C SER A 197 -5.89 -7.42 -12.16
N ASP A 198 -4.73 -7.10 -12.69
CA ASP A 198 -4.47 -5.80 -13.29
C ASP A 198 -3.59 -5.90 -14.53
N SER A 199 -3.66 -4.91 -15.43
CA SER A 199 -2.77 -4.83 -16.58
C SER A 199 -2.61 -3.40 -17.11
N GLY A 200 -1.48 -3.12 -17.72
CA GLY A 200 -1.18 -1.80 -18.27
C GLY A 200 0.30 -1.65 -18.59
N THR A 201 0.77 -0.40 -18.55
CA THR A 201 2.19 -0.07 -18.74
C THR A 201 2.74 0.46 -17.42
N ALA A 202 3.87 -0.07 -16.97
CA ALA A 202 4.40 0.15 -15.62
C ALA A 202 4.72 1.62 -15.26
N THR A 203 4.89 2.50 -16.25
CA THR A 203 5.11 3.95 -16.05
C THR A 203 3.82 4.74 -15.83
N THR A 204 2.67 4.16 -16.15
CA THR A 204 1.36 4.81 -16.04
C THR A 204 0.41 4.06 -15.10
N ARG A 205 0.79 2.85 -14.66
CA ARG A 205 -0.03 1.98 -13.82
C ARG A 205 0.82 1.05 -12.96
N ALA A 206 0.45 0.88 -11.69
CA ALA A 206 1.06 -0.11 -10.80
C ALA A 206 0.83 -1.52 -11.33
N ALA A 207 1.87 -2.35 -11.33
CA ALA A 207 1.71 -3.79 -11.40
C ALA A 207 1.31 -4.36 -10.03
N ALA A 208 0.18 -3.91 -9.47
CA ALA A 208 -0.32 -4.31 -8.17
C ALA A 208 -1.85 -4.44 -8.16
N VAL A 209 -2.36 -5.32 -7.30
CA VAL A 209 -3.79 -5.56 -7.08
C VAL A 209 -4.11 -5.60 -5.60
N VAL A 210 -5.34 -5.19 -5.30
CA VAL A 210 -5.94 -5.35 -3.97
C VAL A 210 -6.67 -6.68 -3.93
N VAL A 211 -6.26 -7.56 -3.01
CA VAL A 211 -6.92 -8.83 -2.73
C VAL A 211 -7.75 -8.65 -1.46
N ASN A 212 -9.07 -8.64 -1.63
CA ASN A 212 -10.02 -8.63 -0.52
C ASN A 212 -10.62 -10.02 -0.41
N ASP A 213 -10.08 -10.84 0.48
CA ASP A 213 -10.55 -12.20 0.69
C ASP A 213 -10.88 -12.42 2.18
N PRO A 214 -12.14 -12.75 2.51
CA PRO A 214 -12.59 -12.83 3.90
C PRO A 214 -11.97 -14.02 4.63
N PHE A 215 -11.65 -15.11 3.93
CA PHE A 215 -11.22 -16.37 4.55
C PHE A 215 -9.71 -16.39 4.80
N VAL A 216 -8.93 -15.92 3.83
CA VAL A 216 -7.48 -15.77 3.98
C VAL A 216 -7.14 -14.82 5.14
N VAL A 217 -7.97 -13.80 5.36
CA VAL A 217 -7.81 -12.84 6.44
C VAL A 217 -8.35 -13.34 7.79
N ALA A 218 -9.48 -14.05 7.81
CA ALA A 218 -10.07 -14.54 9.06
C ALA A 218 -9.27 -15.68 9.70
N SER A 219 -8.62 -16.51 8.89
CA SER A 219 -7.82 -17.65 9.37
C SER A 219 -6.39 -17.26 9.80
N GLY A 220 -5.90 -16.07 9.41
CA GLY A 220 -4.52 -15.64 9.68
C GLY A 220 -3.45 -16.58 9.13
N SER A 221 -3.83 -17.44 8.18
CA SER A 221 -3.02 -18.59 7.75
C SER A 221 -3.17 -18.93 6.25
N GLY A 222 -3.80 -18.04 5.47
CA GLY A 222 -3.93 -18.20 4.02
C GLY A 222 -2.69 -17.77 3.24
N LEU A 223 -2.68 -18.09 1.94
CA LEU A 223 -1.59 -17.72 1.03
C LEU A 223 -2.16 -16.97 -0.17
N ILE A 224 -1.58 -15.84 -0.55
CA ILE A 224 -1.91 -15.17 -1.81
C ILE A 224 -0.85 -15.53 -2.83
N PHE A 225 -1.24 -16.18 -3.92
CA PHE A 225 -0.36 -16.48 -5.04
C PHE A 225 -0.53 -15.45 -6.16
N VAL A 226 0.57 -14.94 -6.68
CA VAL A 226 0.60 -13.82 -7.63
C VAL A 226 1.48 -14.15 -8.81
N VAL A 227 0.96 -13.98 -10.01
CA VAL A 227 1.67 -14.22 -11.27
C VAL A 227 1.69 -12.93 -12.09
N ILE A 228 2.85 -12.62 -12.65
CA ILE A 228 3.03 -11.52 -13.58
C ILE A 228 3.62 -12.01 -14.90
N ALA A 229 3.08 -11.47 -15.99
CA ALA A 229 3.70 -11.46 -17.29
C ALA A 229 4.10 -10.01 -17.60
N ALA A 230 5.33 -9.78 -18.01
CA ALA A 230 5.79 -8.47 -18.48
C ALA A 230 6.61 -8.63 -19.75
N ASP A 231 6.86 -7.54 -20.47
CA ASP A 231 7.93 -7.54 -21.48
C ASP A 231 9.26 -8.00 -20.83
N ASN A 232 10.27 -8.37 -21.64
CA ASN A 232 11.57 -8.81 -21.12
C ASN A 232 12.36 -7.67 -20.43
N VAL A 233 11.94 -7.35 -19.21
CA VAL A 233 12.49 -6.31 -18.34
C VAL A 233 12.60 -6.85 -16.92
N THR A 234 13.43 -6.26 -16.07
CA THR A 234 13.55 -6.72 -14.69
C THR A 234 12.23 -6.55 -13.95
N VAL A 235 11.80 -7.60 -13.26
CA VAL A 235 10.64 -7.61 -12.38
C VAL A 235 11.10 -8.05 -11.01
N THR A 236 10.81 -7.21 -10.00
CA THR A 236 11.27 -7.38 -8.61
C THR A 236 10.09 -7.68 -7.72
N VAL A 237 10.23 -8.73 -6.92
CA VAL A 237 9.27 -9.13 -5.88
C VAL A 237 9.37 -8.12 -4.72
N PRO A 238 8.27 -7.50 -4.27
CA PRO A 238 8.31 -6.55 -3.16
C PRO A 238 8.80 -7.20 -1.88
N THR A 239 9.43 -6.44 -0.98
CA THR A 239 9.85 -6.95 0.33
C THR A 239 8.68 -7.55 1.11
N GLY A 240 8.90 -8.57 1.94
CA GLY A 240 7.82 -9.26 2.65
C GLY A 240 6.95 -10.20 1.80
N THR A 241 7.17 -10.28 0.49
CA THR A 241 6.62 -11.36 -0.35
C THR A 241 7.71 -12.35 -0.73
N THR A 242 7.37 -13.63 -0.84
CA THR A 242 8.34 -14.69 -1.12
C THR A 242 8.38 -14.96 -2.62
N PRO A 243 9.56 -14.90 -3.28
CA PRO A 243 9.69 -15.28 -4.69
C PRO A 243 9.47 -16.79 -4.87
N MET A 244 8.51 -17.16 -5.72
CA MET A 244 8.26 -18.55 -6.09
C MET A 244 9.12 -18.92 -7.30
N TRP A 245 9.06 -18.09 -8.34
CA TRP A 245 9.84 -18.28 -9.56
C TRP A 245 9.97 -16.94 -10.30
N ASN A 246 11.03 -16.78 -11.08
CA ASN A 246 11.24 -15.62 -11.95
C ASN A 246 12.12 -16.09 -13.10
N ALA A 247 11.53 -16.22 -14.29
CA ALA A 247 12.16 -16.85 -15.43
C ALA A 247 11.96 -16.02 -16.70
N VAL A 248 12.98 -16.10 -17.56
CA VAL A 248 13.05 -15.40 -18.85
C VAL A 248 13.94 -16.16 -19.86
N GLN A 249 14.34 -17.39 -19.53
CA GLN A 249 15.34 -18.10 -20.32
C GLN A 249 14.80 -18.33 -21.73
N ASN A 250 15.47 -17.71 -22.72
CA ASN A 250 15.06 -17.78 -24.12
C ASN A 250 13.58 -17.38 -24.31
N SER A 251 13.20 -16.16 -23.90
CA SER A 251 11.83 -15.65 -24.05
C SER A 251 11.79 -14.13 -24.17
N ALA A 252 10.89 -13.58 -25.00
CA ALA A 252 10.58 -12.15 -25.08
C ALA A 252 9.60 -11.68 -23.98
N VAL A 253 8.99 -12.61 -23.25
CA VAL A 253 8.17 -12.33 -22.06
C VAL A 253 8.95 -12.69 -20.81
N ARG A 254 8.84 -11.87 -19.77
CA ARG A 254 9.23 -12.27 -18.41
C ARG A 254 8.02 -12.81 -17.68
N GLY A 255 8.17 -13.98 -17.08
CA GLY A 255 7.21 -14.53 -16.13
C GLY A 255 7.79 -14.54 -14.72
N ALA A 256 7.00 -14.15 -13.73
CA ALA A 256 7.35 -14.37 -12.33
C ALA A 256 6.12 -14.77 -11.50
N GLY A 257 6.38 -15.57 -10.46
CA GLY A 257 5.44 -15.97 -9.44
C GLY A 257 5.97 -15.62 -8.06
N SER A 258 5.10 -15.15 -7.17
CA SER A 258 5.40 -14.83 -5.79
C SER A 258 4.24 -15.23 -4.90
N ALA A 259 4.50 -15.33 -3.60
CA ALA A 259 3.47 -15.62 -2.64
C ALA A 259 3.59 -14.74 -1.39
N LEU A 260 2.45 -14.31 -0.86
CA LEU A 260 2.34 -13.58 0.39
C LEU A 260 1.57 -14.44 1.41
N PHE A 261 2.24 -14.84 2.49
CA PHE A 261 1.57 -15.49 3.61
C PHE A 261 0.80 -14.45 4.41
N VAL A 262 -0.48 -14.71 4.63
CA VAL A 262 -1.38 -13.76 5.26
C VAL A 262 -1.44 -14.05 6.76
N THR A 263 -0.80 -13.20 7.56
CA THR A 263 -0.74 -13.35 9.02
C THR A 263 -1.65 -12.39 9.79
N THR A 264 -2.16 -11.33 9.14
CA THR A 264 -3.03 -10.30 9.74
C THR A 264 -4.11 -9.86 8.74
N LYS A 265 -4.90 -8.82 9.04
CA LYS A 265 -5.87 -8.25 8.07
C LYS A 265 -5.25 -7.31 7.04
N PHE A 266 -4.01 -6.91 7.26
CA PHE A 266 -3.24 -5.97 6.43
C PHE A 266 -1.83 -6.53 6.24
N THR A 267 -1.68 -7.47 5.31
CA THR A 267 -0.55 -8.43 5.34
C THR A 267 0.68 -8.06 4.54
N ASN A 268 0.73 -6.87 3.96
CA ASN A 268 1.93 -6.41 3.30
C ASN A 268 2.72 -5.50 4.23
N VAL A 269 3.84 -6.01 4.76
CA VAL A 269 4.74 -5.26 5.65
C VAL A 269 5.29 -3.98 5.05
N ASN A 270 5.23 -3.79 3.73
CA ASN A 270 5.69 -2.55 3.09
C ASN A 270 4.58 -1.50 2.94
N TYR A 271 3.31 -1.87 3.14
CA TYR A 271 2.22 -0.92 3.12
C TYR A 271 1.94 -0.45 4.54
N HIS A 272 2.46 0.72 4.85
CA HIS A 272 2.25 1.34 6.15
C HIS A 272 1.09 2.32 6.08
N PHE A 273 0.31 2.38 7.16
CA PHE A 273 -0.62 3.46 7.37
C PHE A 273 0.16 4.75 7.64
N HIS A 274 -0.25 5.82 6.97
CA HIS A 274 0.38 7.13 7.10
C HIS A 274 -0.61 8.18 7.60
N TYR A 275 -1.84 8.12 7.13
CA TYR A 275 -2.87 9.08 7.48
C TYR A 275 -4.20 8.40 7.76
N PHE A 276 -4.94 8.97 8.70
CA PHE A 276 -6.30 8.59 9.04
C PHE A 276 -7.17 9.83 8.92
N LEU A 277 -8.37 9.67 8.39
CA LEU A 277 -9.38 10.71 8.33
C LEU A 277 -10.75 10.13 8.58
N GLU A 278 -11.62 10.91 9.22
CA GLU A 278 -12.97 10.51 9.56
C GLU A 278 -13.98 11.46 8.93
N ASP A 279 -15.13 10.91 8.57
CA ASP A 279 -16.31 11.68 8.21
C ASP A 279 -17.56 10.78 8.34
N VAL A 280 -18.74 11.37 8.16
CA VAL A 280 -20.01 10.63 8.16
C VAL A 280 -20.48 10.37 6.74
N ALA A 281 -21.36 9.38 6.55
CA ALA A 281 -22.01 9.15 5.27
C ALA A 281 -22.73 10.42 4.80
N THR A 282 -22.62 10.74 3.51
CA THR A 282 -23.22 11.96 2.93
C THR A 282 -24.74 11.97 3.09
N ALA A 283 -25.38 10.80 3.03
CA ALA A 283 -26.82 10.64 3.17
C ALA A 283 -27.25 10.23 4.59
N ASP A 284 -26.33 9.92 5.49
CA ASP A 284 -26.61 9.44 6.85
C ASP A 284 -25.52 9.90 7.83
N SER A 285 -25.82 10.98 8.57
CA SER A 285 -24.90 11.54 9.56
C SER A 285 -24.71 10.65 10.80
N THR A 286 -25.50 9.58 10.95
CA THR A 286 -25.37 8.63 12.06
C THR A 286 -24.40 7.49 11.76
N GLN A 287 -23.90 7.41 10.52
CA GLN A 287 -22.95 6.37 10.10
C GLN A 287 -21.55 6.96 9.89
N PRO A 288 -20.69 6.93 10.94
CA PRO A 288 -19.31 7.40 10.84
C PRO A 288 -18.39 6.39 10.16
N TYR A 289 -17.46 6.89 9.36
CA TYR A 289 -16.42 6.12 8.70
C TYR A 289 -15.03 6.67 9.00
N LEU A 290 -14.06 5.76 9.10
CA LEU A 290 -12.64 6.04 9.12
C LEU A 290 -12.01 5.56 7.82
N TYR A 291 -11.24 6.43 7.16
CA TYR A 291 -10.41 6.06 6.03
C TYR A 291 -8.96 5.96 6.49
N ALA A 292 -8.39 4.78 6.31
CA ALA A 292 -7.00 4.48 6.63
C ALA A 292 -6.17 4.49 5.35
N VAL A 293 -5.35 5.53 5.18
CA VAL A 293 -4.52 5.73 3.99
C VAL A 293 -3.16 5.06 4.18
N ARG A 294 -2.83 4.17 3.25
CA ARG A 294 -1.60 3.39 3.24
C ARG A 294 -0.90 3.48 1.89
N GLY A 295 0.41 3.35 1.90
CA GLY A 295 1.20 3.28 0.68
C GLY A 295 2.48 2.51 0.91
N ASN A 296 3.06 2.08 -0.20
CA ASN A 296 4.28 1.32 -0.20
C ASN A 296 5.46 2.18 0.29
N SER A 297 6.33 1.61 1.12
CA SER A 297 7.55 2.25 1.64
C SER A 297 8.42 2.86 0.54
N ASP A 298 8.49 2.22 -0.62
CA ASP A 298 9.34 2.63 -1.75
C ASP A 298 8.61 3.57 -2.73
N GLY A 299 7.29 3.78 -2.54
CA GLY A 299 6.46 4.65 -3.37
C GLY A 299 6.11 4.10 -4.76
N ASP A 300 6.46 2.84 -5.05
CA ASP A 300 6.41 2.27 -6.40
C ASP A 300 5.11 1.51 -6.73
N LEU A 301 4.28 1.24 -5.73
CA LEU A 301 3.10 0.37 -5.86
C LEU A 301 1.78 1.09 -5.49
N GLY A 302 1.77 2.42 -5.56
CA GLY A 302 0.57 3.24 -5.36
C GLY A 302 0.16 3.46 -3.90
N VAL A 303 -0.88 4.28 -3.74
CA VAL A 303 -1.47 4.67 -2.45
C VAL A 303 -2.94 4.29 -2.42
N TYR A 304 -3.37 3.71 -1.30
CA TYR A 304 -4.73 3.19 -1.13
C TYR A 304 -5.36 3.72 0.16
N ALA A 305 -6.66 4.01 0.10
CA ALA A 305 -7.46 4.33 1.29
C ALA A 305 -8.48 3.21 1.53
N THR A 306 -8.37 2.54 2.68
CA THR A 306 -9.32 1.51 3.12
C THR A 306 -10.38 2.17 4.00
N LYS A 307 -11.65 1.85 3.75
CA LYS A 307 -12.80 2.38 4.48
C LYS A 307 -13.15 1.44 5.64
N VAL A 308 -13.47 2.03 6.78
CA VAL A 308 -13.82 1.31 8.01
C VAL A 308 -15.09 1.93 8.58
N ASP A 309 -16.15 1.14 8.73
CA ASP A 309 -17.39 1.55 9.39
C ASP A 309 -17.20 1.58 10.90
N LEU A 310 -17.46 2.73 11.54
CA LEU A 310 -17.36 2.93 12.98
C LEU A 310 -18.73 2.90 13.69
N SER A 311 -19.81 2.61 12.98
CA SER A 311 -21.18 2.62 13.52
C SER A 311 -21.50 1.43 14.43
N ASN A 312 -20.67 0.38 14.44
CA ASN A 312 -20.91 -0.79 15.26
C ASN A 312 -20.50 -0.59 16.73
N GLY A 313 -21.17 -1.30 17.65
CA GLY A 313 -20.95 -1.15 19.10
C GLY A 313 -19.77 -1.94 19.69
N SER A 314 -18.95 -2.61 18.87
CA SER A 314 -17.83 -3.44 19.34
C SER A 314 -16.48 -2.83 18.96
N PHE A 315 -16.14 -2.81 17.67
CA PHE A 315 -14.94 -2.25 17.05
C PHE A 315 -15.17 -2.13 15.54
N GLY A 316 -14.63 -1.11 14.86
CA GLY A 316 -14.95 -0.84 13.46
C GLY A 316 -14.87 -2.03 12.49
N THR A 317 -15.74 -2.04 11.48
CA THR A 317 -15.77 -3.07 10.42
C THR A 317 -14.98 -2.58 9.22
N ILE A 318 -14.01 -3.37 8.73
CA ILE A 318 -13.33 -3.10 7.47
C ILE A 318 -14.30 -3.40 6.32
N GLU A 319 -14.63 -2.37 5.56
CA GLU A 319 -15.52 -2.46 4.40
C GLU A 319 -14.79 -3.07 3.20
N THR A 320 -15.54 -3.67 2.29
CA THR A 320 -14.96 -4.30 1.10
C THR A 320 -14.41 -3.25 0.15
N GLY A 321 -13.19 -3.49 -0.32
CA GLY A 321 -12.53 -2.63 -1.31
C GLY A 321 -11.53 -1.65 -0.71
N SER A 322 -10.92 -0.86 -1.59
CA SER A 322 -10.07 0.26 -1.22
C SER A 322 -10.04 1.25 -2.38
N HIS A 323 -10.01 2.53 -2.06
CA HIS A 323 -9.80 3.57 -3.07
C HIS A 323 -8.34 3.60 -3.47
N THR A 324 -8.05 3.51 -4.76
CA THR A 324 -6.71 3.82 -5.29
C THR A 324 -6.58 5.34 -5.41
N ILE A 325 -5.77 5.97 -4.56
CA ILE A 325 -5.52 7.41 -4.55
C ILE A 325 -4.58 7.80 -5.69
N THR A 326 -3.45 7.11 -5.80
CA THR A 326 -2.47 7.28 -6.88
C THR A 326 -2.15 5.95 -7.52
N ALA A 327 -2.04 5.96 -8.86
CA ALA A 327 -1.24 4.98 -9.56
C ALA A 327 0.23 5.43 -9.49
N PRO A 328 1.21 4.53 -9.36
CA PRO A 328 2.60 4.89 -9.52
C PRO A 328 2.78 5.44 -10.93
N LEU A 329 3.46 6.57 -10.97
CA LEU A 329 3.92 7.18 -12.19
C LEU A 329 5.39 6.81 -12.37
N THR A 330 6.00 7.25 -13.46
CA THR A 330 7.46 7.38 -13.60
C THR A 330 8.12 8.08 -12.38
N ILE A 331 7.33 8.73 -11.53
CA ILE A 331 7.72 9.35 -10.26
C ILE A 331 7.12 8.55 -9.10
N LYS A 332 7.99 8.08 -8.19
CA LYS A 332 7.63 7.41 -6.93
C LYS A 332 6.61 8.27 -6.15
N HIS A 333 5.51 7.66 -5.72
CA HIS A 333 4.47 8.35 -4.98
C HIS A 333 4.31 7.77 -3.58
N HIS A 334 4.57 8.59 -2.57
CA HIS A 334 4.32 8.24 -1.18
C HIS A 334 2.99 8.86 -0.72
N PRO A 335 2.28 8.23 0.23
CA PRO A 335 1.06 8.78 0.81
C PRO A 335 1.30 10.21 1.27
N GLY A 336 0.42 11.11 0.87
CA GLY A 336 0.48 12.51 1.24
C GLY A 336 -0.60 12.86 2.25
N GLN A 337 -0.38 13.94 3.00
CA GLN A 337 -1.38 14.39 3.97
C GLN A 337 -2.63 14.90 3.24
N PRO A 338 -3.81 14.31 3.45
CA PRO A 338 -5.07 14.83 2.93
C PRO A 338 -5.55 16.03 3.74
N ALA A 339 -6.44 16.81 3.16
CA ALA A 339 -7.04 17.98 3.81
C ALA A 339 -8.51 18.12 3.45
N ARG A 340 -9.30 18.62 4.40
CA ARG A 340 -10.72 18.90 4.21
C ARG A 340 -10.92 20.34 3.80
N TYR A 341 -11.57 20.61 2.68
CA TYR A 341 -11.84 21.97 2.20
C TYR A 341 -13.26 22.06 1.66
N GLN A 342 -13.99 23.11 2.05
CA GLN A 342 -15.40 23.32 1.68
C GLN A 342 -16.28 22.06 1.87
N GLY A 343 -16.05 21.32 2.96
CA GLY A 343 -16.82 20.13 3.33
C GLY A 343 -16.31 18.81 2.73
N LEU A 344 -15.41 18.85 1.74
CA LEU A 344 -14.93 17.68 1.02
C LEU A 344 -13.48 17.32 1.38
N TRP A 345 -13.14 16.03 1.28
CA TRP A 345 -11.77 15.55 1.46
C TRP A 345 -11.01 15.55 0.13
N TYR A 346 -9.83 16.15 0.15
CA TYR A 346 -8.88 16.15 -0.96
C TYR A 346 -7.65 15.33 -0.61
N PHE A 347 -7.29 14.42 -1.51
CA PHE A 347 -6.10 13.58 -1.41
C PHE A 347 -5.03 14.07 -2.39
N PRO A 348 -3.80 14.30 -1.91
CA PRO A 348 -2.67 14.61 -2.77
C PRO A 348 -2.34 13.43 -3.69
N SER A 349 -1.90 13.74 -4.90
CA SER A 349 -1.70 12.77 -5.98
C SER A 349 -0.39 12.97 -6.75
N GLY A 350 0.53 13.77 -6.21
CA GLY A 350 1.85 14.00 -6.79
C GLY A 350 1.93 15.30 -7.59
N ASN A 351 3.07 15.51 -8.25
CA ASN A 351 3.43 16.78 -8.89
C ASN A 351 2.67 17.08 -10.19
N ASP A 352 2.17 16.07 -10.89
CA ASP A 352 1.61 16.18 -12.24
C ASP A 352 0.14 15.75 -12.35
N GLN A 353 -0.50 15.39 -11.23
CA GLN A 353 -1.88 14.93 -11.20
C GLN A 353 -2.80 15.85 -10.38
N THR A 354 -4.06 15.95 -10.82
CA THR A 354 -5.12 16.59 -10.03
C THR A 354 -5.34 15.83 -8.73
N HIS A 355 -5.57 16.56 -7.63
CA HIS A 355 -6.01 15.97 -6.37
C HIS A 355 -7.24 15.08 -6.57
N ARG A 356 -7.33 13.99 -5.79
CA ARG A 356 -8.54 13.17 -5.73
C ARG A 356 -9.50 13.80 -4.74
N GLU A 357 -10.76 13.88 -5.09
CA GLU A 357 -11.81 14.49 -4.28
C GLU A 357 -12.85 13.44 -3.94
N LEU A 358 -13.10 13.25 -2.65
CA LEU A 358 -14.14 12.35 -2.15
C LEU A 358 -15.42 13.17 -2.02
N THR A 359 -16.26 13.13 -3.06
CA THR A 359 -17.49 13.95 -3.15
C THR A 359 -18.67 13.31 -2.43
N THR A 360 -18.68 11.98 -2.36
CA THR A 360 -19.75 11.19 -1.74
C THR A 360 -19.14 10.11 -0.88
N ILE A 361 -19.58 10.03 0.36
CA ILE A 361 -19.31 8.93 1.29
C ILE A 361 -20.60 8.13 1.37
N GLY A 362 -20.62 6.98 0.70
CA GLY A 362 -21.80 6.12 0.66
C GLY A 362 -21.96 5.30 1.94
N SER A 363 -23.15 4.75 2.15
CA SER A 363 -23.36 3.76 3.20
C SER A 363 -22.91 2.38 2.72
N GLY A 364 -21.98 1.74 3.43
CA GLY A 364 -21.40 0.42 3.13
C GLY A 364 -20.06 0.48 2.40
N ASP A 365 -19.84 -0.48 1.50
CA ASP A 365 -18.58 -0.71 0.80
C ASP A 365 -18.03 0.50 0.03
N VAL A 366 -16.74 0.45 -0.28
CA VAL A 366 -16.01 1.51 -1.02
C VAL A 366 -16.65 1.82 -2.39
N SER A 367 -17.36 0.88 -3.01
CA SER A 367 -18.05 1.07 -4.29
C SER A 367 -19.21 2.08 -4.21
N THR A 368 -19.70 2.40 -3.01
CA THR A 368 -20.76 3.38 -2.78
C THR A 368 -20.23 4.81 -2.63
N ASP A 369 -18.91 4.96 -2.44
CA ASP A 369 -18.26 6.26 -2.42
C ASP A 369 -18.06 6.79 -3.84
N THR A 370 -17.98 8.12 -3.95
CA THR A 370 -17.54 8.78 -5.19
C THR A 370 -16.21 9.46 -4.95
N LEU A 371 -15.14 8.85 -5.46
CA LEU A 371 -13.80 9.43 -5.52
C LEU A 371 -13.49 9.83 -6.97
N THR A 372 -13.28 11.12 -7.21
CA THR A 372 -13.01 11.61 -8.56
C THR A 372 -11.70 11.02 -9.12
N ALA A 373 -11.64 10.76 -10.43
CA ALA A 373 -10.40 10.31 -11.08
C ALA A 373 -9.29 11.38 -11.02
N ALA A 374 -8.02 10.94 -11.00
CA ALA A 374 -6.89 11.82 -11.27
C ALA A 374 -6.83 12.15 -12.77
N ALA A 375 -6.46 13.39 -13.12
CA ALA A 375 -6.10 13.80 -14.46
C ALA A 375 -4.65 14.30 -14.49
N ALA A 376 -3.88 13.88 -15.50
CA ALA A 376 -2.49 14.26 -15.69
C ALA A 376 -2.34 15.65 -16.32
N SER A 377 -1.14 16.21 -16.28
CA SER A 377 -0.80 17.59 -16.70
C SER A 377 -1.40 18.70 -15.82
N PHE A 378 -1.71 18.37 -14.56
CA PHE A 378 -2.21 19.35 -13.62
C PHE A 378 -1.08 20.00 -12.84
N ALA A 379 -0.77 21.27 -13.17
CA ALA A 379 -0.05 22.15 -12.28
C ALA A 379 -1.09 22.85 -11.39
N PRO A 380 -1.05 22.70 -10.06
CA PRO A 380 0.18 22.56 -9.28
C PRO A 380 0.63 21.17 -8.84
N GLY A 381 -0.26 20.17 -8.77
CA GLY A 381 0.00 18.94 -8.01
C GLY A 381 0.18 19.17 -6.50
N ALA A 382 0.24 18.09 -5.72
CA ALA A 382 0.55 18.12 -4.29
C ALA A 382 1.15 16.80 -3.80
N ASP A 383 2.18 16.88 -2.95
CA ASP A 383 2.61 15.78 -2.09
C ASP A 383 1.89 15.84 -0.74
N HIS A 384 1.60 17.03 -0.22
CA HIS A 384 0.80 17.21 0.99
C HIS A 384 -0.16 18.37 0.84
N LEU A 385 -1.30 18.28 1.52
CA LEU A 385 -2.32 19.32 1.63
C LEU A 385 -2.54 19.74 3.09
N ALA A 386 -2.85 21.00 3.31
CA ALA A 386 -3.23 21.56 4.61
C ALA A 386 -4.15 22.78 4.44
N ASN A 387 -4.80 23.22 5.51
CA ASN A 387 -5.69 24.37 5.50
C ASN A 387 -5.00 25.59 6.06
N LEU A 388 -4.95 26.71 5.35
CA LEU A 388 -4.51 28.00 5.92
C LEU A 388 -5.72 28.92 5.96
N ASN A 389 -6.27 29.13 7.15
CA ASN A 389 -7.54 29.82 7.33
C ASN A 389 -8.65 29.17 6.48
N HIS A 390 -9.27 29.94 5.58
CA HIS A 390 -10.31 29.47 4.65
C HIS A 390 -9.77 29.09 3.26
N GLN A 391 -8.46 28.84 3.15
CA GLN A 391 -7.79 28.47 1.90
C GLN A 391 -7.11 27.11 2.05
N LEU A 392 -6.95 26.40 0.93
CA LEU A 392 -6.14 25.20 0.86
C LEU A 392 -4.69 25.58 0.54
N VAL A 393 -3.74 24.81 1.05
CA VAL A 393 -2.32 24.93 0.76
C VAL A 393 -1.82 23.59 0.28
N SER A 394 -0.96 23.61 -0.74
CA SER A 394 -0.20 22.44 -1.20
C SER A 394 1.29 22.67 -1.04
N ALA A 395 2.02 21.57 -0.82
CA ALA A 395 3.47 21.51 -0.94
C ALA A 395 3.83 20.29 -1.79
N VAL A 396 4.78 20.44 -2.71
CA VAL A 396 5.17 19.38 -3.65
C VAL A 396 6.62 19.50 -4.08
N LYS A 397 7.28 18.36 -4.28
CA LYS A 397 8.61 18.29 -4.87
C LYS A 397 8.61 18.84 -6.31
N ASP A 398 9.72 19.44 -6.73
CA ASP A 398 9.98 19.81 -8.12
C ASP A 398 10.03 18.58 -9.04
N GLY A 399 9.48 18.70 -10.24
CA GLY A 399 9.31 17.56 -11.16
C GLY A 399 8.85 18.01 -12.54
N THR A 400 7.83 17.34 -13.09
CA THR A 400 7.19 17.73 -14.36
C THR A 400 6.68 19.18 -14.32
N ASN A 401 6.13 19.58 -13.17
CA ASN A 401 5.70 20.93 -12.85
C ASN A 401 6.64 21.53 -11.79
N ALA A 402 6.76 22.86 -11.80
CA ALA A 402 7.53 23.59 -10.80
C ALA A 402 7.09 23.21 -9.37
N GLY A 403 8.04 22.80 -8.53
CA GLY A 403 7.80 22.44 -7.12
C GLY A 403 7.65 23.63 -6.19
N GLY A 404 7.43 23.33 -4.91
CA GLY A 404 7.33 24.30 -3.82
C GLY A 404 5.93 24.34 -3.18
N VAL A 405 5.67 25.44 -2.49
CA VAL A 405 4.42 25.69 -1.77
C VAL A 405 3.50 26.59 -2.60
N ARG A 406 2.20 26.33 -2.54
CA ARG A 406 1.17 27.18 -3.14
C ARG A 406 -0.04 27.34 -2.22
N ILE A 407 -0.73 28.45 -2.39
CA ILE A 407 -1.96 28.77 -1.67
C ILE A 407 -3.08 28.88 -2.71
N LEU A 408 -4.17 28.15 -2.49
CA LEU A 408 -5.39 28.24 -3.28
C LEU A 408 -6.06 29.58 -3.02
N ALA A 409 -6.56 30.26 -4.04
CA ALA A 409 -7.36 31.48 -3.88
C ALA A 409 -8.56 31.23 -2.95
N VAL A 410 -9.01 32.28 -2.26
CA VAL A 410 -10.22 32.21 -1.42
C VAL A 410 -11.39 31.72 -2.28
N ASP A 411 -12.09 30.69 -1.81
CA ASP A 411 -13.19 30.01 -2.51
C ASP A 411 -12.81 29.40 -3.87
N GLY A 412 -11.51 29.29 -4.15
CA GLY A 412 -11.02 28.61 -5.34
C GLY A 412 -11.40 27.13 -5.33
N ALA A 413 -11.71 26.58 -6.50
CA ALA A 413 -11.86 25.14 -6.69
C ALA A 413 -10.47 24.46 -6.72
N PRO A 414 -10.16 23.51 -5.80
CA PRO A 414 -8.83 22.88 -5.70
C PRO A 414 -8.37 22.13 -6.95
N ARG A 415 -9.31 21.67 -7.78
CA ARG A 415 -9.01 20.90 -9.01
C ARG A 415 -8.88 21.78 -10.25
N THR A 416 -8.90 23.10 -10.10
CA THR A 416 -8.73 24.05 -11.20
C THR A 416 -7.39 24.79 -11.06
N ALA A 417 -6.48 24.55 -12.00
CA ALA A 417 -5.10 25.03 -11.95
C ALA A 417 -4.97 26.54 -11.72
N VAL A 418 -5.77 27.35 -12.43
CA VAL A 418 -5.72 28.83 -12.36
C VAL A 418 -6.08 29.39 -10.98
N ASN A 419 -6.74 28.61 -10.13
CA ASN A 419 -7.11 29.06 -8.78
C ASN A 419 -5.94 28.98 -7.81
N TRP A 420 -4.83 28.32 -8.17
CA TRP A 420 -3.66 28.21 -7.33
C TRP A 420 -2.68 29.35 -7.62
N GLY A 421 -2.17 29.97 -6.55
CA GLY A 421 -1.10 30.96 -6.67
C GLY A 421 0.19 30.38 -7.24
N SER A 422 1.09 31.27 -7.65
CA SER A 422 2.44 30.89 -8.09
C SER A 422 3.20 30.15 -6.98
N PRO A 423 4.02 29.13 -7.31
CA PRO A 423 4.82 28.44 -6.32
C PRO A 423 5.85 29.39 -5.69
N PHE A 424 6.06 29.24 -4.39
CA PHE A 424 7.15 29.87 -3.64
C PHE A 424 7.88 28.86 -2.78
N GLN A 425 9.08 29.21 -2.35
CA GLN A 425 9.97 28.29 -1.65
C GLN A 425 9.76 28.35 -0.13
N ALA A 426 9.66 27.18 0.50
CA ALA A 426 9.71 26.99 1.95
C ALA A 426 10.51 25.71 2.23
N GLY A 427 11.82 25.87 2.44
CA GLY A 427 12.82 24.80 2.33
C GLY A 427 13.16 24.44 0.88
N ASP A 428 14.07 23.49 0.65
CA ASP A 428 14.41 23.04 -0.69
C ASP A 428 13.24 22.37 -1.44
N LYS A 429 12.76 23.03 -2.49
CA LYS A 429 11.70 22.50 -3.37
C LYS A 429 12.13 21.25 -4.15
N SER A 430 13.41 20.96 -4.28
CA SER A 430 13.94 19.77 -4.96
C SER A 430 13.76 18.49 -4.13
N VAL A 431 13.46 18.65 -2.83
CA VAL A 431 13.19 17.55 -1.92
C VAL A 431 11.69 17.50 -1.60
N ARG A 432 11.17 16.28 -1.47
CA ARG A 432 9.77 16.08 -1.08
C ARG A 432 9.57 16.57 0.35
N PRO A 433 8.56 17.42 0.63
CA PRO A 433 8.24 17.78 2.01
C PRO A 433 7.82 16.51 2.77
N ALA A 434 8.33 16.33 3.99
CA ALA A 434 8.00 15.20 4.84
C ALA A 434 6.67 15.40 5.58
N GLY A 435 6.26 16.65 5.79
CA GLY A 435 5.02 16.98 6.48
C GLY A 435 4.58 18.42 6.19
N LEU A 436 3.28 18.66 6.26
CA LEU A 436 2.68 19.97 6.04
C LEU A 436 1.53 20.16 7.03
N ARG A 437 1.61 21.15 7.91
CA ARG A 437 0.54 21.42 8.86
C ARG A 437 0.37 22.90 9.10
N SER A 438 -0.87 23.34 9.19
CA SER A 438 -1.17 24.71 9.57
C SER A 438 -1.62 24.79 11.01
N LEU A 439 -1.28 25.92 11.62
CA LEU A 439 -1.66 26.29 12.96
C LEU A 439 -1.83 27.80 12.99
N SER A 440 -3.05 28.23 13.33
CA SER A 440 -3.44 29.65 13.29
C SER A 440 -3.21 30.25 11.89
N ASN A 441 -2.50 31.38 11.79
CA ASN A 441 -2.22 32.10 10.54
C ASN A 441 -0.91 31.68 9.85
N LEU A 442 -0.32 30.56 10.29
CA LEU A 442 0.92 30.03 9.74
C LEU A 442 0.72 28.60 9.26
N THR A 443 1.48 28.26 8.23
CA THR A 443 1.64 26.90 7.76
C THR A 443 3.10 26.50 7.85
N PHE A 444 3.33 25.27 8.27
CA PHE A 444 4.65 24.72 8.55
C PHE A 444 4.95 23.59 7.59
N VAL A 445 6.15 23.63 7.01
CA VAL A 445 6.67 22.63 6.07
C VAL A 445 7.87 21.97 6.72
N MET A 446 7.84 20.66 6.81
CA MET A 446 9.00 19.87 7.21
C MET A 446 9.73 19.39 5.97
N ASN A 447 11.01 19.72 5.90
CA ASN A 447 11.92 19.26 4.86
C ASN A 447 13.19 18.68 5.50
N THR A 448 14.00 17.99 4.73
CA THR A 448 15.30 17.44 5.16
C THR A 448 16.24 18.52 5.71
N GLU A 449 16.17 19.73 5.18
CA GLU A 449 16.98 20.87 5.62
C GLU A 449 16.49 21.51 6.93
N GLY A 450 15.21 21.30 7.29
CA GLY A 450 14.63 21.99 8.43
C GLY A 450 13.12 22.09 8.43
N PHE A 451 12.63 22.69 9.50
CA PHE A 451 11.25 23.08 9.70
C PHE A 451 11.08 24.54 9.32
N TYR A 452 10.21 24.80 8.35
CA TYR A 452 9.94 26.13 7.83
C TYR A 452 8.51 26.54 8.16
N SER A 453 8.26 27.83 8.29
CA SER A 453 6.90 28.37 8.38
C SER A 453 6.67 29.43 7.31
N PHE A 454 5.42 29.64 6.92
CA PHE A 454 5.02 30.76 6.07
C PHE A 454 3.61 31.23 6.41
N ASN A 455 3.28 32.46 6.02
CA ASN A 455 1.95 33.06 6.21
C ASN A 455 1.13 33.12 4.90
N SER A 456 -0.07 33.69 4.97
CA SER A 456 -0.98 33.84 3.80
C SER A 456 -0.42 34.70 2.65
N LYS A 457 0.69 35.41 2.86
CA LYS A 457 1.40 36.18 1.83
C LYS A 457 2.58 35.42 1.23
N GLY A 458 2.78 34.15 1.60
CA GLY A 458 3.89 33.32 1.14
C GLY A 458 5.27 33.74 1.67
N ARG A 459 5.31 34.55 2.73
CA ARG A 459 6.59 34.91 3.37
C ARG A 459 7.05 33.73 4.22
N SER A 460 8.08 33.03 3.77
CA SER A 460 8.64 31.88 4.45
C SER A 460 9.85 32.23 5.32
N GLY A 461 10.08 31.44 6.36
CA GLY A 461 11.25 31.55 7.23
C GLY A 461 11.57 30.20 7.88
N LEU A 462 12.86 29.97 8.11
CA LEU A 462 13.33 28.81 8.88
C LEU A 462 12.91 28.97 10.34
N VAL A 463 12.34 27.92 10.91
CA VAL A 463 11.96 27.81 12.31
C VAL A 463 13.01 27.02 13.09
N PHE A 464 13.46 25.90 12.53
CA PHE A 464 14.37 24.96 13.19
C PHE A 464 15.13 24.12 12.15
N GLU A 465 16.43 23.87 12.30
CA GLU A 465 17.25 23.14 11.31
C GLU A 465 18.00 21.90 11.88
N ASP A 466 18.13 21.76 13.21
CA ASP A 466 18.94 20.68 13.80
C ASP A 466 18.15 19.39 14.00
N PHE A 467 17.88 18.71 12.89
CA PHE A 467 17.32 17.37 12.89
C PHE A 467 18.38 16.26 13.09
N ARG A 468 19.67 16.61 13.25
CA ARG A 468 20.79 15.65 13.39
C ARG A 468 20.76 14.54 12.32
N GLU A 469 20.99 13.28 12.70
CA GLU A 469 21.02 12.12 11.81
C GLU A 469 19.64 11.76 11.19
N TRP A 470 18.57 12.50 11.52
CA TRP A 470 17.19 12.21 11.10
C TRP A 470 16.91 12.47 9.61
N GLN A 471 17.79 13.21 8.92
CA GLN A 471 17.63 13.59 7.51
C GLN A 471 17.29 12.39 6.59
N ASN A 472 17.78 11.19 6.94
CA ASN A 472 17.61 9.97 6.14
C ASN A 472 16.27 9.23 6.31
N SER A 473 15.38 9.64 7.22
CA SER A 473 14.10 8.95 7.48
C SER A 473 12.84 9.79 7.18
N LEU A 474 13.04 10.99 6.64
CA LEU A 474 12.00 11.98 6.36
C LEU A 474 11.27 11.69 5.04
N THR A 475 10.55 10.58 4.97
CA THR A 475 9.64 10.32 3.83
C THR A 475 8.25 10.85 4.12
N ASN A 476 7.70 10.58 5.31
CA ASN A 476 6.37 11.06 5.74
C ASN A 476 6.31 11.17 7.26
N ILE A 477 6.17 12.39 7.79
CA ILE A 477 6.05 12.67 9.21
C ILE A 477 4.68 13.32 9.46
N PRO A 478 3.75 12.64 10.16
CA PRO A 478 2.46 13.23 10.48
C PRO A 478 2.66 14.30 11.56
N VAL A 479 2.62 15.57 11.14
CA VAL A 479 2.67 16.71 12.04
C VAL A 479 1.24 17.05 12.46
N SER A 480 0.96 17.01 13.77
CA SER A 480 -0.37 17.21 14.32
C SER A 480 -0.45 18.50 15.11
N ALA A 481 -1.59 19.21 15.04
CA ALA A 481 -1.84 20.35 15.92
C ALA A 481 -2.35 19.84 17.27
N TYR A 482 -1.79 20.34 18.37
CA TYR A 482 -2.19 19.99 19.73
C TYR A 482 -1.98 21.17 20.67
N SER A 483 -2.97 21.50 21.50
CA SER A 483 -2.84 22.52 22.57
C SER A 483 -2.21 23.86 22.13
N GLY A 484 -2.49 24.31 20.90
CA GLY A 484 -1.93 25.56 20.36
C GLY A 484 -0.48 25.47 19.85
N GLY A 485 0.08 24.26 19.77
CA GLY A 485 1.37 23.95 19.17
C GLY A 485 1.29 22.80 18.17
N LEU A 486 2.44 22.27 17.79
CA LEU A 486 2.62 21.17 16.86
C LEU A 486 3.32 20.01 17.54
N LEU A 487 2.75 18.81 17.43
CA LEU A 487 3.40 17.56 17.77
C LEU A 487 4.08 16.99 16.54
N ILE A 488 5.37 16.72 16.69
CA ILE A 488 6.26 16.21 15.65
C ILE A 488 6.86 14.90 16.15
N PRO A 489 6.51 13.75 15.55
CA PRO A 489 7.16 12.49 15.85
C PRO A 489 8.66 12.54 15.53
N HIS A 490 9.50 12.09 16.44
CA HIS A 490 10.96 12.04 16.31
C HIS A 490 11.49 10.65 16.73
N PRO A 491 12.58 10.12 16.13
CA PRO A 491 13.10 8.81 16.52
C PRO A 491 13.52 8.69 17.99
N SER A 492 13.84 9.82 18.64
CA SER A 492 14.18 9.86 20.06
C SER A 492 13.01 10.19 20.99
N GLY A 493 11.80 10.44 20.45
CA GLY A 493 10.65 10.88 21.25
C GLY A 493 9.64 11.71 20.46
N LEU A 494 8.85 12.51 21.14
CA LEU A 494 7.81 13.36 20.57
C LEU A 494 8.19 14.80 20.83
N LEU A 495 8.40 15.58 19.77
CA LEU A 495 8.70 17.00 19.90
C LEU A 495 7.39 17.80 19.94
N PHE A 496 7.29 18.74 20.86
CA PHE A 496 6.24 19.73 20.91
C PHE A 496 6.81 21.11 20.60
N TYR A 497 6.27 21.75 19.57
CA TYR A 497 6.68 23.07 19.12
C TYR A 497 5.55 24.07 19.31
N VAL A 498 5.81 25.15 20.05
CA VAL A 498 4.91 26.30 20.16
C VAL A 498 5.47 27.42 19.28
N PRO A 499 4.66 28.06 18.42
CA PRO A 499 5.14 29.15 17.57
C PRO A 499 5.87 30.25 18.35
N GLY A 500 7.16 30.45 18.03
CA GLY A 500 8.02 31.44 18.69
C GLY A 500 8.91 30.89 19.81
N GLU A 501 8.80 29.60 20.14
CA GLU A 501 9.64 28.90 21.12
C GLU A 501 10.48 27.81 20.44
N GLU A 502 11.53 27.33 21.10
CA GLU A 502 12.27 26.16 20.62
C GLU A 502 11.44 24.88 20.82
N PRO A 503 11.47 23.90 19.89
CA PRO A 503 10.85 22.61 20.11
C PRO A 503 11.38 21.93 21.37
N ILE A 504 10.47 21.41 22.21
CA ILE A 504 10.81 20.64 23.41
C ILE A 504 10.42 19.18 23.25
N ASP A 505 11.19 18.28 23.84
CA ASP A 505 10.84 16.86 23.92
C ASP A 505 9.76 16.65 25.01
N VAL A 506 8.66 16.00 24.63
CA VAL A 506 7.52 15.70 25.50
C VAL A 506 7.26 14.19 25.65
N GLY A 507 8.16 13.32 25.19
CA GLY A 507 8.09 11.89 25.54
C GLY A 507 8.63 10.90 24.53
#